data_AF-A0ABC8BZC0-F1
#
_entry.id   AF-A0ABC8BZC0-F1
#
_cell.length_a   1.000
_cell.length_b   1.000
_cell.length_c   1.000
_cell.angle_alpha   90.00
_cell.angle_beta   90.00
_cell.angle_gamma   90.00
#
_symmetry.space_group_name_H-M   'P 1'
#
loop_
_entity.id
_entity.type
_entity.pdbx_description
1 polymer ?
#
loop_
_entity_poly.entity_id
_entity_poly.type
_entity_poly.pdbx_seq_one_letter_code
_entity_poly.pdbx_strand_id
1 'polypeptide(L)' 'MNAIPWRERVRGEDELLEQLQLLASESAKRRALALLDGVAELGTVAEVARELNKSWNAIDKAIKKNGPKAPT' A
#
# COMPACT_ATOMS: atom_id res chain seq x y z
N MET A 1 25.04 -32.55 7.88
CA MET A 1 24.27 -31.37 7.44
C MET A 1 24.68 -30.21 8.33
N ASN A 2 25.51 -29.28 7.83
CA ASN A 2 25.71 -28.02 8.55
C ASN A 2 24.53 -27.13 8.20
N ALA A 3 23.48 -27.21 9.03
CA ALA A 3 22.35 -26.31 8.95
C ALA A 3 22.86 -24.88 9.13
N ILE A 4 22.48 -24.00 8.20
CA ILE A 4 22.73 -22.55 8.31
C ILE A 4 22.34 -22.12 9.74
N PRO A 5 23.22 -21.45 10.50
CA PRO A 5 22.91 -21.01 11.84
C PRO A 5 21.60 -20.22 11.86
N TRP A 6 20.74 -20.46 12.86
CA TRP A 6 19.43 -19.81 12.91
C TRP A 6 19.52 -18.27 12.87
N ARG A 7 20.61 -17.70 13.39
CA ARG A 7 20.88 -16.26 13.34
C ARG A 7 21.03 -15.73 11.92
N GLU A 8 21.68 -16.50 11.04
CA GLU A 8 21.84 -16.13 9.63
C GLU A 8 20.52 -16.25 8.88
N ARG A 9 19.71 -17.26 9.20
CA ARG A 9 18.34 -17.37 8.65
C ARG A 9 17.48 -16.17 9.04
N VAL A 10 17.49 -15.77 10.32
CA VAL A 10 16.76 -14.59 10.78
C VAL A 10 17.22 -13.33 10.06
N ARG A 11 18.54 -13.11 9.95
CA ARG A 11 19.07 -11.95 9.22
C ARG A 11 18.60 -11.89 7.77
N GLY A 12 18.59 -13.03 7.07
CA GLY A 12 18.10 -13.09 5.70
C GLY A 12 16.62 -12.75 5.57
N GLU A 13 15.78 -13.19 6.50
CA GLU A 13 14.36 -12.82 6.53
C GLU A 13 14.13 -11.35 6.86
N ASP A 14 14.95 -10.77 7.75
CA ASP A 14 14.89 -9.33 8.07
C ASP A 14 15.25 -8.49 6.82
N GLU A 15 16.33 -8.84 6.12
CA GLU A 15 16.74 -8.19 4.87
C GLU A 15 15.68 -8.32 3.76
N LEU A 16 15.00 -9.47 3.67
CA LEU A 16 13.90 -9.67 2.74
C LEU A 16 12.69 -8.82 3.13
N LEU A 17 12.35 -8.77 4.41
CA LEU A 17 11.22 -7.99 4.91
C LEU A 17 11.41 -6.50 4.63
N GLU A 18 12.61 -5.96 4.80
CA GLU A 18 12.93 -4.57 4.45
C GLU A 18 12.66 -4.28 2.96
N GLN A 19 13.09 -5.17 2.06
CA GLN A 19 12.84 -5.03 0.62
C GLN A 19 11.35 -5.11 0.29
N LEU A 20 10.63 -6.05 0.90
CA LEU A 20 9.19 -6.19 0.72
C LEU A 20 8.42 -4.97 1.24
N GLN A 21 8.85 -4.37 2.35
CA GLN A 21 8.26 -3.15 2.89
C GLN A 21 8.42 -1.97 1.93
N LEU A 22 9.57 -1.83 1.27
CA LEU A 22 9.78 -0.81 0.23
C LEU A 22 8.82 -1.01 -0.94
N LEU A 23 8.77 -2.23 -1.50
CA LEU A 23 7.87 -2.56 -2.60
C LEU A 23 6.40 -2.37 -2.24
N ALA A 24 6.00 -2.76 -1.02
CA ALA A 24 4.64 -2.58 -0.52
C ALA A 24 4.29 -1.09 -0.36
N SER A 25 5.22 -0.27 0.13
CA SER A 25 5.06 1.17 0.28
C SER A 25 4.86 1.86 -1.09
N GLU A 26 5.70 1.52 -2.07
CA GLU A 26 5.55 2.07 -3.42
C GLU A 26 4.26 1.61 -4.11
N SER A 27 3.91 0.33 -3.95
CA SER A 27 2.65 -0.21 -4.45
C SER A 27 1.45 0.52 -3.83
N ALA A 28 1.49 0.80 -2.53
CA ALA A 28 0.44 1.55 -1.85
C ALA A 28 0.30 2.98 -2.40
N LYS A 29 1.41 3.65 -2.74
CA LYS A 29 1.38 4.98 -3.39
C LYS A 29 0.75 4.92 -4.78
N ARG A 30 1.19 3.99 -5.63
CA ARG A 30 0.61 3.79 -6.98
C ARG A 30 -0.89 3.49 -6.90
N ARG A 31 -1.29 2.64 -5.94
CA ARG A 31 -2.69 2.32 -5.70
C ARG A 31 -3.49 3.55 -5.25
N ALA A 32 -2.94 4.41 -4.39
CA ALA A 32 -3.63 5.63 -3.97
C ALA A 32 -3.87 6.60 -5.14
N LEU A 33 -2.93 6.70 -6.09
CA LEU A 33 -3.13 7.46 -7.33
C LEU A 33 -4.26 6.88 -8.18
N ALA A 34 -4.27 5.55 -8.41
CA ALA A 34 -5.35 4.90 -9.15
C ALA A 34 -6.73 5.06 -8.48
N LEU A 35 -6.77 5.10 -7.14
CA LEU A 35 -8.00 5.40 -6.41
C LEU A 35 -8.46 6.85 -6.63
N LEU A 36 -7.54 7.81 -6.72
CA LEU A 36 -7.86 9.20 -7.05
C LEU A 36 -8.37 9.33 -8.49
N ASP A 37 -7.80 8.58 -9.44
CA ASP A 37 -8.30 8.51 -10.81
C ASP A 37 -9.75 7.99 -10.82
N GLY A 38 -10.03 6.93 -10.05
CA GLY A 38 -11.40 6.44 -9.86
C GLY A 38 -12.33 7.47 -9.21
N VAL A 39 -11.84 8.31 -8.29
CA VAL A 39 -12.64 9.40 -7.71
C VAL A 39 -12.92 10.47 -8.76
N ALA A 40 -11.98 10.77 -9.64
CA ALA A 40 -12.18 11.70 -10.75
C ALA A 40 -13.20 11.17 -11.76
N GLU A 41 -13.23 9.87 -12.01
CA GLU A 41 -14.18 9.20 -12.91
C GLU A 41 -15.60 9.07 -12.31
N LEU A 42 -15.70 8.56 -11.08
CA LEU A 42 -16.97 8.22 -10.43
C LEU A 42 -17.52 9.33 -9.53
N GLY A 43 -16.76 10.40 -9.32
CA GLY A 43 -17.15 11.62 -8.62
C GLY A 43 -16.87 11.62 -7.11
N THR A 44 -16.92 10.47 -6.42
CA THR A 44 -16.66 10.44 -4.96
C THR A 44 -15.91 9.20 -4.49
N VAL A 45 -15.25 9.32 -3.34
CA VAL A 45 -14.63 8.18 -2.63
C VAL A 45 -15.65 7.08 -2.29
N ALA A 46 -16.92 7.44 -2.07
CA ALA A 46 -17.99 6.47 -1.78
C ALA A 46 -18.36 5.63 -3.00
N GLU A 47 -18.40 6.26 -4.17
CA GLU A 47 -18.65 5.55 -5.43
C GLU A 47 -17.50 4.59 -5.76
N VAL A 48 -16.25 5.01 -5.59
CA VAL A 48 -15.08 4.11 -5.74
C VAL A 48 -15.13 2.96 -4.74
N ALA A 49 -15.51 3.23 -3.49
CA ALA A 49 -15.64 2.19 -2.48
C ALA A 49 -16.74 1.18 -2.84
N ARG A 50 -17.88 1.66 -3.36
CA ARG A 50 -18.99 0.83 -3.83
C ARG A 50 -18.57 -0.05 -5.02
N GLU A 51 -17.92 0.54 -6.02
CA GLU A 51 -17.41 -0.15 -7.21
C GLU A 51 -16.43 -1.27 -6.84
N LEU A 52 -15.52 -1.01 -5.90
CA LEU A 52 -14.52 -2.00 -5.45
C LEU A 52 -15.04 -2.97 -4.38
N ASN A 53 -16.31 -2.86 -3.99
CA ASN A 53 -16.91 -3.59 -2.87
C ASN A 53 -16.06 -3.50 -1.58
N LYS A 54 -15.65 -2.28 -1.21
CA LYS A 54 -14.86 -1.96 -0.01
C LYS A 54 -15.56 -0.91 0.85
N SER A 55 -15.13 -0.77 2.11
CA SER A 55 -15.62 0.30 2.95
C SER A 55 -15.05 1.66 2.53
N TRP A 56 -15.86 2.71 2.61
CA TRP A 56 -15.44 4.09 2.34
C TRP A 56 -14.17 4.46 3.12
N ASN A 57 -14.15 4.16 4.43
CA ASN A 57 -13.02 4.42 5.31
C ASN A 57 -11.71 3.77 4.85
N ALA A 58 -11.78 2.58 4.23
CA ALA A 58 -10.58 1.91 3.73
C ALA A 58 -10.00 2.64 2.51
N ILE A 59 -10.85 3.14 1.61
CA ILE A 59 -10.43 3.91 0.44
C ILE A 59 -9.90 5.28 0.89
N ASP A 60 -10.65 5.99 1.72
CA ASP A 60 -10.27 7.31 2.25
C ASP A 60 -8.91 7.27 2.97
N LYS A 61 -8.70 6.29 3.87
CA LYS A 61 -7.41 6.13 4.56
C LYS A 61 -6.27 5.78 3.61
N ALA A 62 -6.52 4.93 2.61
CA ALA A 62 -5.49 4.55 1.64
C ALA A 62 -5.01 5.77 0.83
N ILE A 63 -5.94 6.60 0.37
CA ILE A 63 -5.67 7.85 -0.35
C ILE A 63 -4.95 8.83 0.58
N LYS A 64 -5.47 9.11 1.77
CA LYS A 64 -4.85 10.09 2.69
C LYS A 64 -3.44 9.70 3.12
N LYS A 65 -3.20 8.41 3.34
CA LYS A 65 -1.89 7.93 3.81
C LYS A 65 -0.83 7.90 2.70
N ASN A 66 -1.20 7.51 1.48
CA ASN A 66 -0.23 7.21 0.42
C ASN A 66 -0.40 8.06 -0.85
N GLY A 67 -1.44 8.88 -0.92
CA GLY A 67 -1.67 9.81 -2.02
C GLY A 67 -0.72 11.00 -2.01
N PRO A 68 -0.79 11.86 -3.04
CA PRO A 68 0.01 13.08 -3.08
C PRO A 68 -0.37 13.97 -1.89
N LYS A 69 0.64 14.44 -1.16
CA LYS A 69 0.42 15.49 -0.17
C LYS A 69 0.21 16.80 -0.92
N ALA A 70 -0.87 17.52 -0.61
CA ALA A 70 -1.01 18.88 -1.09
C ALA A 70 0.20 19.70 -0.61
N PRO A 71 0.81 20.54 -1.47
CA PRO A 71 1.80 21.49 -1.00
C PRO A 71 1.15 22.43 0.03
N THR A 72 1.71 22.46 1.23
CA THR A 72 1.43 23.49 2.24
C THR A 72 1.97 24.84 1.81
#